data_AF-A0A957LRA8-F1
#
_entry.id   AF-A0A957LRA8-F1
#
_cell.length_a   1.000
_cell.length_b   1.000
_cell.length_c   1.000
_cell.angle_alpha   90.00
_cell.angle_beta   90.00
_cell.angle_gamma   90.00
#
_symmetry.space_group_name_H-M   'P 1'
#
loop_
_entity.id
_entity.type
_entity.pdbx_description
1 polymer ?
#
loop_
_entity_poly.entity_id
_entity_poly.type
_entity_poly.pdbx_seq_one_letter_code
_entity_poly.pdbx_strand_id
1 'polypeptide(L)'
;ELDGKIGAMAAIGYTPRGEYGLPGRRYFRKGSAYARVVHAHAYQIDDPEAARHLAFRDYLRTHAEARAAYAELKIELAERHPTDIVAYMDGKDGLIKRLEAEALAWYRSGGKATA
;
A
#
# COMPACT_ATOMS: atom_id res chain seq x y z
N GLU A 1 -13.47 12.85 -12.81
CA GLU A 1 -13.66 12.42 -11.41
C GLU A 1 -13.50 10.91 -11.29
N LEU A 2 -12.98 10.39 -10.17
CA LEU A 2 -12.71 8.94 -9.99
C LEU A 2 -14.00 8.10 -9.95
N ASP A 3 -15.10 8.64 -9.45
CA ASP A 3 -16.39 7.92 -9.40
C ASP A 3 -16.91 7.55 -10.78
N GLY A 4 -16.64 8.38 -11.79
CA GLY A 4 -16.95 8.07 -13.19
C GLY A 4 -16.19 6.85 -13.74
N LYS A 5 -15.21 6.30 -13.01
CA LYS A 5 -14.47 5.08 -13.40
C LYS A 5 -15.00 3.80 -12.74
N ILE A 6 -15.94 3.89 -11.80
CA ILE A 6 -16.47 2.72 -11.08
C ILE A 6 -17.05 1.68 -12.05
N GLY A 7 -17.88 2.10 -13.00
CA GLY A 7 -18.50 1.18 -13.96
C GLY A 7 -17.47 0.47 -14.85
N ALA A 8 -16.46 1.20 -15.33
CA ALA A 8 -15.38 0.63 -16.15
C ALA A 8 -14.53 -0.37 -15.35
N MET A 9 -14.22 -0.07 -14.09
CA MET A 9 -13.49 -0.99 -13.20
C MET A 9 -14.29 -2.25 -12.89
N ALA A 10 -15.60 -2.11 -12.66
CA ALA A 10 -16.51 -3.24 -12.46
C ALA A 10 -16.58 -4.15 -13.69
N ALA A 11 -16.67 -3.57 -14.89
CA ALA A 11 -16.72 -4.31 -16.15
C ALA A 11 -15.48 -5.19 -16.39
N ILE A 12 -14.31 -4.82 -15.87
CA ILE A 12 -13.07 -5.62 -15.96
C ILE A 12 -12.84 -6.53 -14.74
N GLY A 13 -13.86 -6.68 -13.87
CA GLY A 13 -13.90 -7.65 -12.77
C GLY A 13 -13.37 -7.14 -11.43
N TYR A 14 -13.30 -5.83 -11.20
CA TYR A 14 -13.01 -5.29 -9.87
C TYR A 14 -14.29 -4.99 -9.09
N THR A 15 -14.31 -5.32 -7.80
CA THR A 15 -15.32 -4.87 -6.85
C THR A 15 -14.92 -3.51 -6.27
N PRO A 16 -15.74 -2.45 -6.47
CA PRO A 16 -15.50 -1.15 -5.84
C PRO A 16 -15.79 -1.19 -4.33
N ARG A 17 -15.01 -0.44 -3.56
CA ARG A 17 -15.12 -0.34 -2.09
C ARG A 17 -15.19 1.11 -1.59
N GLY A 18 -15.25 2.09 -2.49
CA GLY A 18 -15.23 3.51 -2.15
C GLY A 18 -13.91 3.90 -1.47
N GLU A 19 -13.97 4.76 -0.46
CA GLU A 19 -12.80 5.24 0.30
C GLU A 19 -12.18 4.16 1.18
N TYR A 20 -13.01 3.32 1.81
CA TYR A 20 -12.61 2.19 2.62
C TYR A 20 -11.60 2.56 3.74
N GLY A 21 -11.86 3.68 4.43
CA GLY A 21 -11.07 4.17 5.55
C GLY A 21 -9.94 5.17 5.20
N LEU A 22 -9.73 5.49 3.92
CA LEU A 22 -8.81 6.57 3.51
C LEU A 22 -9.57 7.62 2.67
N PRO A 23 -9.75 8.84 3.17
CA PRO A 23 -10.43 9.92 2.44
C PRO A 23 -9.83 10.15 1.06
N GLY A 24 -10.67 10.44 0.06
CA GLY A 24 -10.22 10.73 -1.31
C GLY A 24 -9.82 9.50 -2.14
N ARG A 25 -9.60 8.33 -1.51
CA ARG A 25 -9.27 7.09 -2.22
C ARG A 25 -10.49 6.52 -2.95
N ARG A 26 -10.26 5.83 -4.07
CA ARG A 26 -11.16 4.78 -4.59
C ARG A 26 -10.45 3.45 -4.59
N TYR A 27 -10.94 2.55 -3.75
CA TYR A 27 -10.38 1.24 -3.55
C TYR A 27 -11.14 0.19 -4.35
N PHE A 28 -10.40 -0.64 -5.08
CA PHE A 28 -10.93 -1.70 -5.93
C PHE A 28 -10.23 -3.01 -5.62
N ARG A 29 -10.99 -4.11 -5.54
CA ARG A 29 -10.45 -5.45 -5.30
C ARG A 29 -10.87 -6.41 -6.42
N LYS A 30 -9.92 -7.16 -6.97
CA LYS A 30 -10.17 -8.25 -7.93
C LYS A 30 -9.60 -9.55 -7.37
N GLY A 31 -10.23 -10.69 -7.66
CA GLY A 31 -9.83 -12.00 -7.17
C GLY A 31 -10.81 -12.62 -6.18
N SER A 32 -10.50 -13.81 -5.68
CA SER A 32 -11.37 -14.62 -4.81
C SER A 32 -10.53 -15.45 -3.83
N ALA A 33 -11.15 -16.36 -3.07
CA ALA A 33 -10.41 -17.32 -2.24
C ALA A 33 -9.55 -18.29 -3.07
N TYR A 34 -9.90 -18.49 -4.34
CA TYR A 34 -9.24 -19.45 -5.24
C TYR A 34 -8.45 -18.77 -6.37
N ALA A 35 -8.36 -17.43 -6.36
CA ALA A 35 -7.71 -16.64 -7.41
C ALA A 35 -6.87 -15.52 -6.80
N ARG A 36 -5.80 -15.12 -7.50
CA ARG A 36 -4.91 -14.04 -7.06
C ARG A 36 -5.71 -12.79 -6.68
N VAL A 37 -5.52 -12.34 -5.45
CA VAL A 37 -6.10 -11.09 -4.94
C VAL A 37 -5.26 -9.92 -5.44
N VAL A 38 -5.92 -8.95 -6.08
CA VAL A 38 -5.33 -7.70 -6.55
C VAL A 38 -6.07 -6.53 -5.91
N HIS A 39 -5.28 -5.65 -5.29
CA HIS A 39 -5.75 -4.44 -4.62
C HIS A 39 -5.32 -3.23 -5.45
N ALA A 40 -6.28 -2.45 -5.93
CA ALA A 40 -6.03 -1.22 -6.68
C ALA A 40 -6.47 -0.01 -5.85
N HIS A 41 -5.51 0.86 -5.57
CA HIS A 41 -5.70 2.11 -4.84
C HIS A 41 -5.63 3.25 -5.84
N ALA A 42 -6.77 3.87 -6.13
CA ALA A 42 -6.86 5.02 -7.03
C ALA A 42 -6.99 6.32 -6.22
N TYR A 43 -6.26 7.33 -6.65
CA TYR A 43 -6.23 8.66 -6.06
C TYR A 43 -6.29 9.71 -7.17
N GLN A 44 -6.69 10.93 -6.84
CA GLN A 44 -6.62 12.04 -7.79
C GLN A 44 -5.17 12.36 -8.11
N ILE A 45 -4.95 13.04 -9.24
CA ILE A 45 -3.64 13.62 -9.53
C ILE A 45 -3.28 14.59 -8.39
N ASP A 46 -2.01 14.61 -8.00
CA ASP A 46 -1.44 15.41 -6.91
C ASP A 46 -1.95 15.09 -5.49
N ASP A 47 -2.69 14.00 -5.31
CA ASP A 47 -3.06 13.52 -3.99
C ASP A 47 -1.82 13.08 -3.19
N PRO A 48 -1.60 13.61 -1.97
CA PRO A 48 -0.43 13.29 -1.16
C PRO A 48 -0.33 11.80 -0.80
N GLU A 49 -1.45 11.08 -0.76
CA GLU A 49 -1.47 9.64 -0.50
C GLU A 49 -0.83 8.85 -1.64
N ALA A 50 -0.99 9.29 -2.88
CA ALA A 50 -0.30 8.68 -4.03
C ALA A 50 1.23 8.86 -3.90
N ALA A 51 1.68 10.06 -3.50
CA ALA A 51 3.09 10.33 -3.25
C ALA A 51 3.65 9.48 -2.09
N ARG A 52 2.87 9.30 -1.00
CA ARG A 52 3.23 8.41 0.12
C ARG A 52 3.51 6.98 -0.32
N HIS A 53 2.63 6.39 -1.14
CA HIS A 53 2.83 5.04 -1.68
C HIS A 53 4.07 4.92 -2.56
N LEU A 54 4.29 5.90 -3.45
CA LEU A 54 5.46 5.92 -4.34
C LEU A 54 6.76 6.09 -3.57
N ALA A 55 6.80 7.03 -2.62
CA ALA A 55 7.93 7.27 -1.75
C ALA A 55 8.31 6.02 -0.96
N PHE A 56 7.35 5.37 -0.31
CA PHE A 56 7.59 4.14 0.46
C PHE A 56 8.18 3.02 -0.41
N ARG A 57 7.60 2.78 -1.59
CA ARG A 57 8.09 1.78 -2.55
C ARG A 57 9.54 2.05 -2.95
N ASP A 58 9.84 3.29 -3.34
CA ASP A 58 11.15 3.64 -3.87
C ASP A 58 12.20 3.71 -2.78
N TYR A 59 11.84 4.16 -1.57
CA TYR A 59 12.70 4.14 -0.40
C TYR A 59 13.14 2.70 -0.06
N LEU A 60 12.21 1.74 -0.02
CA LEU A 60 12.54 0.33 0.24
C LEU A 60 13.38 -0.32 -0.87
N ARG A 61 13.35 0.21 -2.11
CA ARG A 61 14.23 -0.28 -3.18
C ARG A 61 15.67 0.17 -2.97
N THR A 62 15.88 1.40 -2.49
CA THR A 62 17.21 1.99 -2.34
C THR A 62 17.83 1.83 -0.96
N HIS A 63 17.05 1.53 0.08
CA HIS A 63 17.53 1.39 1.46
C HIS A 63 17.45 -0.08 1.91
N ALA A 64 18.57 -0.80 1.78
CA ALA A 64 18.63 -2.23 2.04
C ALA A 64 18.28 -2.60 3.49
N GLU A 65 18.75 -1.81 4.47
CA GLU A 65 18.47 -2.03 5.90
C GLU A 65 16.98 -1.85 6.22
N ALA A 66 16.35 -0.78 5.71
CA ALA A 66 14.91 -0.55 5.87
C ALA A 66 14.07 -1.70 5.26
N ARG A 67 14.50 -2.20 4.09
CA ARG A 67 13.88 -3.35 3.43
C ARG A 67 14.03 -4.63 4.24
N ALA A 68 15.22 -4.89 4.79
CA ALA A 68 15.49 -6.06 5.63
C ALA A 68 14.61 -6.03 6.88
N ALA A 69 14.62 -4.93 7.63
CA ALA A 69 13.79 -4.75 8.82
C ALA A 69 12.29 -4.95 8.53
N TYR A 70 11.80 -4.42 7.39
CA TYR A 70 10.40 -4.62 7.00
C TYR A 70 10.10 -6.06 6.58
N ALA A 71 11.05 -6.77 5.96
CA ALA A 71 10.90 -8.17 5.59
C ALA A 71 10.87 -9.08 6.82
N GLU A 72 11.83 -8.90 7.74
CA GLU A 72 11.94 -9.67 8.99
C GLU A 72 10.67 -9.56 9.82
N LEU A 73 10.17 -8.33 10.04
CA LEU A 73 8.93 -8.13 10.80
C LEU A 73 7.72 -8.83 10.14
N LYS A 74 7.63 -8.80 8.81
CA LYS A 74 6.54 -9.49 8.09
C LYS A 74 6.60 -11.00 8.24
N ILE A 75 7.80 -11.58 8.27
CA ILE A 75 7.99 -13.03 8.46
C ILE A 75 7.61 -13.39 9.89
N GLU A 76 8.16 -12.68 10.88
CA GLU A 76 7.86 -12.90 12.30
C GLU A 76 6.35 -12.83 12.60
N LEU A 77 5.66 -11.80 12.08
CA LEU A 77 4.23 -11.64 12.31
C LEU A 77 3.39 -12.68 11.57
N ALA A 78 3.82 -13.14 10.39
CA ALA A 78 3.12 -14.21 9.68
C ALA A 78 3.23 -15.54 10.43
N GLU A 79 4.38 -15.81 11.05
CA GLU A 79 4.60 -16.98 11.91
C GLU A 79 3.80 -16.88 13.22
N ARG A 80 3.77 -15.69 13.84
CA ARG A 80 3.05 -15.44 15.10
C ARG A 80 1.52 -15.43 14.92
N HIS A 81 1.03 -14.95 13.77
CA HIS A 81 -0.39 -14.73 13.50
C HIS A 81 -0.84 -15.39 12.19
N PRO A 82 -0.74 -16.73 12.03
CA PRO A 82 -0.96 -17.41 10.75
C PRO A 82 -2.40 -17.33 10.25
N THR A 83 -3.38 -17.16 11.15
CA THR A 83 -4.82 -17.06 10.82
C THR A 83 -5.44 -15.74 11.25
N ASP A 84 -4.67 -14.85 11.86
CA ASP A 84 -5.17 -13.56 12.37
C ASP A 84 -4.59 -12.42 11.53
N ILE A 85 -5.32 -12.08 10.47
CA ILE A 85 -4.94 -10.99 9.58
C ILE A 85 -4.95 -9.63 10.28
N VAL A 86 -5.78 -9.45 11.31
CA VAL A 86 -5.89 -8.17 12.03
C VAL A 86 -4.64 -7.96 12.88
N ALA A 87 -4.27 -8.95 13.71
CA ALA A 87 -3.04 -8.90 14.50
C ALA A 87 -1.79 -8.74 13.62
N TYR A 88 -1.75 -9.41 12.46
CA TYR A 88 -0.69 -9.24 11.47
C TYR A 88 -0.62 -7.81 10.91
N MET A 89 -1.76 -7.17 10.63
CA MET A 89 -1.79 -5.79 10.15
C MET A 89 -1.35 -4.81 11.24
N ASP A 90 -1.89 -4.95 12.45
CA ASP A 90 -1.60 -4.09 13.59
C ASP A 90 -0.13 -4.16 14.00
N GLY A 91 0.46 -5.37 14.01
CA GLY A 91 1.87 -5.56 14.35
C GLY A 91 2.84 -4.84 13.40
N LYS A 92 2.43 -4.55 12.16
CA LYS A 92 3.27 -3.83 11.19
C LYS A 92 3.09 -2.31 11.23
N ASP A 93 1.99 -1.83 11.81
CA ASP A 93 1.56 -0.43 11.68
C ASP A 93 2.63 0.55 12.14
N GLY A 94 3.23 0.32 13.31
CA GLY A 94 4.28 1.19 13.86
C GLY A 94 5.52 1.28 12.97
N LEU A 95 6.00 0.14 12.45
CA LEU A 95 7.14 0.13 11.54
C LEU A 95 6.83 0.80 10.20
N ILE A 96 5.65 0.53 9.64
CA ILE A 96 5.21 1.13 8.37
C ILE A 96 5.14 2.65 8.52
N LYS A 97 4.51 3.19 9.56
CA LYS A 97 4.40 4.63 9.78
C LYS A 97 5.76 5.32 9.88
N ARG A 98 6.71 4.70 10.60
CA ARG A 98 8.09 5.21 10.69
C ARG A 98 8.77 5.25 9.32
N LEU A 99 8.74 4.12 8.61
CA LEU A 99 9.36 4.00 7.29
C LEU A 99 8.70 4.92 6.25
N GLU A 100 7.38 5.14 6.32
CA GLU A 100 6.68 6.10 5.47
C GLU A 100 7.12 7.54 5.73
N ALA A 101 7.32 7.92 7.00
CA ALA A 101 7.82 9.25 7.36
C ALA A 101 9.25 9.46 6.83
N GLU A 102 10.14 8.48 7.04
CA GLU A 102 11.50 8.50 6.48
C GLU A 102 11.48 8.57 4.95
N ALA A 103 10.67 7.74 4.31
CA ALA A 103 10.52 7.69 2.87
C ALA A 103 10.01 9.01 2.29
N LEU A 104 9.01 9.64 2.91
CA LEU A 104 8.49 10.94 2.49
C LEU A 104 9.54 12.05 2.64
N ALA A 105 10.31 12.05 3.72
CA ALA A 105 11.40 13.01 3.91
C ALA A 105 12.48 12.84 2.83
N TRP A 106 12.89 11.60 2.58
CA TRP A 106 13.85 11.25 1.51
C TRP A 106 13.35 11.62 0.12
N TYR A 107 12.07 11.36 -0.18
CA TYR A 107 11.49 11.67 -1.48
C TYR A 107 11.42 13.19 -1.72
N ARG A 108 11.09 13.97 -0.68
CA ARG A 108 11.06 15.44 -0.73
C ARG A 108 12.46 16.06 -0.85
N SER A 109 13.51 15.39 -0.39
CA SER A 109 14.89 15.84 -0.58
C SER A 109 15.46 15.49 -1.98
N GLY A 110 14.62 14.95 -2.88
CA GLY A 110 15.00 14.60 -4.25
C GLY A 110 15.36 13.13 -4.45
N GLY A 111 15.19 12.30 -3.41
CA GLY A 111 15.38 10.87 -3.50
C GLY A 111 14.45 10.22 -4.52
N LYS A 112 15.02 9.45 -5.46
CA LYS A 112 14.28 8.66 -6.45
C LYS A 112 14.98 7.32 -6.64
N ALA A 113 14.22 6.24 -6.80
CA ALA A 113 14.78 4.99 -7.28
C ALA A 113 15.14 5.15 -8.76
N THR A 114 16.39 4.85 -9.12
CA THR A 114 16.78 4.66 -10.52
C THR A 114 16.23 3.32 -11.00
N ALA A 115 15.59 3.32 -12.16
CA ALA A 115 15.00 2.14 -12.78
C ALA A 115 16.05 1.10 -13.19
#